data_AF-A0A6B0WUX7-F1
#
_entry.id   AF-A0A6B0WUX7-F1
#
_cell.length_a   1.000
_cell.length_b   1.000
_cell.length_c   1.000
_cell.angle_alpha   90.00
_cell.angle_beta   90.00
_cell.angle_gamma   90.00
#
_symmetry.space_group_name_H-M   'P 1'
#
loop_
_entity.id
_entity.type
_entity.pdbx_description
1 polymer ?
#
loop_
_entity_poly.entity_id
_entity_poly.type
_entity_poly.pdbx_seq_one_letter_code
_entity_poly.pdbx_strand_id
1 'polypeptide(L)'
;MALRWRIHSVAGERYGDISEETRQYIAAFVGGINHYIEIHRQVLPQWVQGVRAVDVVALARWILFLFAEQTGEAELAQVGLTTAVPKLPGSNLWVAGPSRSDSGAPVLAMDVQLPYTTPFQLCEAHLVSNAGLDVMGATFFGLPVIFVGHNGHIAWSITTNDIDVFDLYEERLDPINPRRYFYGDEKRRVVSRRVKIHSEEGMREVEREFLYTDHGPVYKTIGNWAYAARTSVADRVDAMGQLLAMNRAVSLGAFQQALSHLELPVFNVIYGDVMGEIFYVFNGRCPVRSEDFDWRAPVPGWMPETEWRGMIAFSQLPQVHNPPSGSLQNCNVSPDVVAIDSGLKRDDFPSFLGWGTPNYRAQRIVNWLLTHQNIAVGDMQALLRDDYLVDAEEYKGLIYRAYNRVWPVLFDPNWEVGRAVQILRAWDNRASLESVGTLLFSIWKVRFDSSFAQVPQKRDIFVREKVALEALQQAVAYMTATYGRLDVPWGQVHYLKRGDRIFPMSGAPFGTEALHQTLTRIEADGTMLIEGGSAFGMVVSLVRPVQSWSALAYGNSEDPESPHYDDQADLQHRNTFKKTIFTTGDLQSVLTDLTTVPYDPEEAEHQSLRALWHKQLQTGAVAPDSTDTGPESSRDD
;
A
#
# COMPACT_ATOMS: atom_id res chain seq x y z
N MET A 1 1.15 -17.03 -4.03
CA MET A 1 0.74 -16.58 -2.68
C MET A 1 -0.67 -17.04 -2.28
N ALA A 2 -1.74 -16.66 -2.98
CA ALA A 2 -3.13 -16.89 -2.55
C ALA A 2 -3.49 -18.35 -2.19
N LEU A 3 -3.13 -19.32 -3.03
CA LEU A 3 -3.39 -20.74 -2.77
C LEU A 3 -2.57 -21.29 -1.59
N ARG A 4 -1.30 -20.86 -1.49
CA ARG A 4 -0.36 -21.26 -0.43
C ARG A 4 -0.88 -20.85 0.95
N TRP A 5 -1.39 -19.63 1.06
CA TRP A 5 -1.96 -19.10 2.31
C TRP A 5 -3.45 -19.43 2.49
N ARG A 6 -4.04 -20.21 1.58
CA ARG A 6 -5.45 -20.61 1.61
C ARG A 6 -6.39 -19.41 1.79
N ILE A 7 -6.07 -18.28 1.14
CA ILE A 7 -6.69 -16.98 1.46
C ILE A 7 -8.22 -17.05 1.39
N HIS A 8 -8.75 -17.62 0.31
CA HIS A 8 -10.18 -17.80 0.09
C HIS A 8 -10.81 -18.82 1.05
N SER A 9 -10.18 -19.98 1.22
CA SER A 9 -10.71 -21.03 2.10
C SER A 9 -10.78 -20.56 3.56
N VAL A 10 -9.76 -19.87 4.06
CA VAL A 10 -9.78 -19.33 5.43
C VAL A 10 -10.82 -18.23 5.58
N ALA A 11 -11.02 -17.38 4.56
CA ALA A 11 -12.10 -16.40 4.57
C ALA A 11 -13.47 -17.07 4.75
N GLY A 12 -13.72 -18.19 4.06
CA GLY A 12 -14.96 -18.96 4.19
C GLY A 12 -15.07 -19.71 5.52
N GLU A 13 -14.02 -20.40 5.94
CA GLU A 13 -13.97 -21.18 7.19
C GLU A 13 -14.20 -20.31 8.43
N ARG A 14 -13.81 -19.04 8.37
CA ARG A 14 -13.86 -18.09 9.48
C ARG A 14 -14.81 -16.92 9.26
N TYR A 15 -15.69 -17.01 8.26
CA TYR A 15 -16.69 -15.97 7.99
C TYR A 15 -17.63 -15.75 9.19
N GLY A 16 -17.84 -16.78 10.01
CA GLY A 16 -18.61 -16.71 11.25
C GLY A 16 -17.98 -15.84 12.35
N ASP A 17 -16.66 -15.64 12.32
CA ASP A 17 -15.92 -14.84 13.32
C ASP A 17 -16.11 -13.33 13.12
N ILE A 18 -16.52 -12.93 11.92
CA ILE A 18 -16.83 -11.53 11.56
C ILE A 18 -18.10 -11.11 12.29
N SER A 19 -18.24 -9.85 12.70
CA SER A 19 -19.48 -9.39 13.33
C SER A 19 -20.69 -9.53 12.38
N GLU A 20 -21.89 -9.77 12.93
CA GLU A 20 -23.11 -9.85 12.11
C GLU A 20 -23.37 -8.56 11.33
N GLU A 21 -23.12 -7.41 11.96
CA GLU A 21 -23.24 -6.10 11.31
C GLU A 21 -22.30 -5.99 10.10
N THR A 22 -21.02 -6.35 10.28
CA THR A 22 -20.05 -6.32 9.18
C THR A 22 -20.47 -7.26 8.04
N ARG A 23 -20.97 -8.46 8.37
CA ARG A 23 -21.45 -9.42 7.36
C ARG A 23 -22.63 -8.86 6.57
N GLN A 24 -23.59 -8.21 7.22
CA GLN A 24 -24.74 -7.58 6.55
C GLN A 24 -24.29 -6.44 5.63
N TYR A 25 -23.34 -5.62 6.09
CA TYR A 25 -22.77 -4.55 5.28
C TYR A 25 -22.08 -5.09 4.01
N ILE A 26 -21.28 -6.15 4.14
CA ILE A 26 -20.65 -6.83 3.00
C ILE A 26 -21.71 -7.45 2.07
N ALA A 27 -22.74 -8.08 2.63
CA ALA A 27 -23.81 -8.70 1.85
C ALA A 27 -24.59 -7.66 1.02
N ALA A 28 -24.89 -6.49 1.59
CA ALA A 28 -25.55 -5.39 0.87
C ALA A 28 -24.70 -4.88 -0.31
N PHE A 29 -23.39 -4.69 -0.10
CA PHE A 29 -22.46 -4.32 -1.17
C PHE A 29 -22.43 -5.36 -2.30
N VAL A 30 -22.33 -6.64 -1.95
CA VAL A 30 -22.37 -7.74 -2.92
C VAL A 30 -23.72 -7.80 -3.65
N GLY A 31 -24.82 -7.54 -2.96
CA GLY A 31 -26.15 -7.42 -3.55
C GLY A 31 -26.18 -6.34 -4.64
N GLY A 32 -25.59 -5.17 -4.38
CA GLY A 32 -25.46 -4.09 -5.38
C GLY A 32 -24.64 -4.50 -6.60
N ILE A 33 -23.48 -5.16 -6.40
CA ILE A 33 -22.66 -5.68 -7.51
C ILE A 33 -23.45 -6.70 -8.34
N ASN A 34 -24.09 -7.67 -7.68
CA ASN A 34 -24.82 -8.73 -8.37
C ASN A 34 -26.03 -8.19 -9.13
N HIS A 35 -26.73 -7.20 -8.56
CA HIS A 35 -27.80 -6.49 -9.24
C HIS A 35 -27.29 -5.78 -10.50
N TYR A 36 -26.16 -5.07 -10.42
CA TYR A 36 -25.53 -4.46 -11.60
C TYR A 36 -25.18 -5.50 -12.67
N ILE A 37 -24.59 -6.63 -12.27
CA ILE A 37 -24.27 -7.73 -13.20
C ILE A 37 -25.53 -8.28 -13.88
N GLU A 38 -26.62 -8.43 -13.14
CA GLU A 38 -27.89 -8.94 -13.65
C GLU A 38 -28.50 -8.00 -14.70
N ILE A 39 -28.67 -6.72 -14.37
CA ILE A 39 -29.32 -5.75 -15.27
C ILE A 39 -28.46 -5.41 -16.50
N HIS A 40 -27.14 -5.56 -16.41
CA HIS A 40 -26.19 -5.33 -17.51
C HIS A 40 -25.67 -6.63 -18.15
N ARG A 41 -26.30 -7.79 -17.89
CA ARG A 41 -25.80 -9.09 -18.33
C ARG A 41 -25.52 -9.20 -19.83
N GLN A 42 -26.28 -8.50 -20.67
CA GLN A 42 -26.15 -8.55 -22.12
C GLN A 42 -24.89 -7.84 -22.66
N VAL A 43 -24.33 -6.88 -21.91
CA VAL A 43 -23.15 -6.11 -22.32
C VAL A 43 -21.88 -6.55 -21.60
N LEU A 44 -22.01 -7.28 -20.49
CA LEU A 44 -20.87 -7.78 -19.72
C LEU A 44 -20.25 -9.04 -20.35
N PRO A 45 -18.91 -9.20 -20.30
CA PRO A 45 -18.23 -10.41 -20.75
C PRO A 45 -18.76 -11.68 -20.06
N GLN A 46 -18.92 -12.79 -20.80
CA GLN A 46 -19.52 -14.03 -20.28
C GLN A 46 -18.83 -14.60 -19.03
N TRP A 47 -17.52 -14.33 -18.86
CA TRP A 47 -16.76 -14.80 -17.71
C TRP A 47 -17.12 -14.07 -16.41
N VAL A 48 -17.73 -12.88 -16.47
CA VAL A 48 -18.20 -12.15 -15.28
C VAL A 48 -19.31 -12.97 -14.64
N GLN A 49 -19.17 -13.32 -13.36
CA GLN A 49 -20.15 -14.08 -12.60
C GLN A 49 -20.51 -13.31 -11.32
N GLY A 50 -21.58 -13.73 -10.65
CA GLY A 50 -21.95 -13.16 -9.36
C GLY A 50 -20.85 -13.30 -8.31
N VAL A 51 -20.71 -12.28 -7.47
CA VAL A 51 -19.76 -12.20 -6.36
C VAL A 51 -20.45 -12.70 -5.09
N ARG A 52 -19.69 -13.27 -4.15
CA ARG A 52 -20.18 -13.67 -2.82
C ARG A 52 -19.50 -12.83 -1.75
N ALA A 53 -20.14 -12.70 -0.59
CA ALA A 53 -19.56 -11.97 0.54
C ALA A 53 -18.18 -12.48 0.97
N VAL A 54 -17.96 -13.80 0.92
CA VAL A 54 -16.64 -14.42 1.18
C VAL A 54 -15.58 -13.96 0.19
N ASP A 55 -15.94 -13.62 -1.05
CA ASP A 55 -14.97 -13.15 -2.05
C ASP A 55 -14.43 -11.76 -1.69
N VAL A 56 -15.26 -10.89 -1.07
CA VAL A 56 -14.83 -9.57 -0.53
C VAL A 56 -13.87 -9.75 0.63
N VAL A 57 -14.18 -10.65 1.57
CA VAL A 57 -13.29 -10.98 2.71
C VAL A 57 -11.97 -11.56 2.22
N ALA A 58 -12.03 -12.45 1.21
CA ALA A 58 -10.84 -13.03 0.59
C ALA A 58 -9.98 -11.98 -0.12
N LEU A 59 -10.60 -11.01 -0.80
CA LEU A 59 -9.91 -9.90 -1.45
C LEU A 59 -9.20 -9.01 -0.41
N ALA A 60 -9.90 -8.60 0.65
CA ALA A 60 -9.31 -7.80 1.72
C ALA A 60 -8.09 -8.51 2.35
N ARG A 61 -8.24 -9.80 2.66
CA ARG A 61 -7.13 -10.64 3.13
C ARG A 61 -5.99 -10.69 2.12
N TRP A 62 -6.30 -10.91 0.85
CA TRP A 62 -5.27 -11.01 -0.19
C TRP A 62 -4.44 -9.75 -0.29
N ILE A 63 -5.06 -8.57 -0.27
CA ILE A 63 -4.37 -7.28 -0.26
C ILE A 63 -3.46 -7.17 0.97
N LEU A 64 -3.94 -7.48 2.17
CA LEU A 64 -3.13 -7.44 3.39
C LEU A 64 -1.91 -8.39 3.33
N PHE A 65 -2.07 -9.56 2.72
CA PHE A 65 -0.96 -10.50 2.50
C PHE A 65 0.12 -9.95 1.57
N LEU A 66 -0.24 -9.15 0.55
CA LEU A 66 0.74 -8.50 -0.34
C LEU A 66 1.67 -7.58 0.46
N PHE A 67 1.14 -6.87 1.45
CA PHE A 67 1.94 -6.00 2.33
C PHE A 67 2.69 -6.78 3.41
N ALA A 68 2.07 -7.78 4.03
CA ALA A 68 2.72 -8.56 5.07
C ALA A 68 3.91 -9.38 4.57
N GLU A 69 3.84 -9.92 3.34
CA GLU A 69 4.99 -10.65 2.78
C GLU A 69 6.18 -9.71 2.49
N GLN A 70 5.95 -8.40 2.31
CA GLN A 70 7.03 -7.42 2.16
C GLN A 70 7.84 -7.24 3.45
N THR A 71 7.23 -7.41 4.63
CA THR A 71 7.98 -7.29 5.90
C THR A 71 8.99 -8.43 6.08
N GLY A 72 8.77 -9.57 5.41
CA GLY A 72 9.69 -10.72 5.38
C GLY A 72 10.67 -10.74 4.21
N GLU A 73 10.82 -9.65 3.45
CA GLU A 73 11.69 -9.59 2.27
C GLU A 73 13.13 -10.01 2.59
N ALA A 74 13.67 -9.56 3.73
CA ALA A 74 15.04 -9.86 4.15
C ALA A 74 15.29 -11.36 4.33
N GLU A 75 14.37 -12.07 5.01
CA GLU A 75 14.52 -13.49 5.30
C GLU A 75 14.31 -14.34 4.04
N LEU A 76 13.31 -13.97 3.22
CA LEU A 76 13.02 -14.61 1.94
C LEU A 76 14.23 -14.50 0.99
N ALA A 77 14.85 -13.32 0.90
CA ALA A 77 16.01 -13.09 0.04
C ALA A 77 17.21 -13.98 0.42
N GLN A 78 17.44 -14.23 1.71
CA GLN A 78 18.54 -15.08 2.18
C GLN A 78 18.47 -16.52 1.65
N VAL A 79 17.26 -17.02 1.39
CA VAL A 79 17.04 -18.36 0.84
C VAL A 79 16.75 -18.34 -0.67
N GLY A 80 17.00 -17.21 -1.34
CA GLY A 80 16.77 -17.04 -2.78
C GLY A 80 15.28 -17.09 -3.15
N LEU A 81 14.43 -16.51 -2.32
CA LEU A 81 13.03 -16.25 -2.59
C LEU A 81 12.80 -14.73 -2.70
N THR A 82 11.71 -14.35 -3.35
CA THR A 82 11.27 -12.95 -3.47
C THR A 82 9.84 -12.82 -2.98
N THR A 83 9.46 -11.60 -2.62
CA THR A 83 8.08 -11.24 -2.25
C THR A 83 7.15 -11.40 -3.46
N ALA A 84 5.84 -11.57 -3.23
CA ALA A 84 4.87 -11.66 -4.32
C ALA A 84 4.72 -10.36 -5.11
N VAL A 85 4.98 -9.21 -4.49
CA VAL A 85 4.92 -7.89 -5.14
C VAL A 85 6.28 -7.22 -4.98
N PRO A 86 6.87 -6.70 -6.08
CA PRO A 86 8.01 -5.81 -5.99
C PRO A 86 7.75 -4.63 -5.05
N LYS A 87 8.81 -4.03 -4.53
CA LYS A 87 8.71 -2.89 -3.62
C LYS A 87 7.80 -1.80 -4.20
N LEU A 88 6.77 -1.43 -3.44
CA LEU A 88 5.79 -0.42 -3.83
C LEU A 88 6.39 1.00 -3.76
N PRO A 89 5.92 1.95 -4.58
CA PRO A 89 6.53 3.28 -4.69
C PRO A 89 6.46 4.10 -3.39
N GLY A 90 5.41 3.94 -2.57
CA GLY A 90 5.33 4.48 -1.21
C GLY A 90 3.98 5.08 -0.84
N SER A 91 3.95 5.95 0.16
CA SER A 91 2.86 6.90 0.41
C SER A 91 3.44 8.12 1.10
N ASN A 92 2.81 9.28 0.95
CA ASN A 92 3.09 10.44 1.81
C ASN A 92 1.86 10.77 2.65
N LEU A 93 2.09 11.21 3.87
CA LEU A 93 1.05 11.64 4.78
C LEU A 93 1.59 12.66 5.76
N TRP A 94 0.88 13.76 5.97
CA TRP A 94 1.22 14.72 7.02
C TRP A 94 0.00 15.50 7.47
N VAL A 95 0.13 16.10 8.65
CA VAL A 95 -0.87 16.99 9.24
C VAL A 95 -0.19 18.19 9.88
N ALA A 96 -0.71 19.38 9.61
CA ALA A 96 -0.47 20.57 10.40
C ALA A 96 -1.62 20.71 11.40
N GLY A 97 -1.31 20.71 12.70
CA GLY A 97 -2.29 20.96 13.76
C GLY A 97 -2.69 22.44 13.86
N PRO A 98 -3.58 22.79 14.82
CA PRO A 98 -4.17 24.13 14.93
C PRO A 98 -3.15 25.26 15.06
N SER A 99 -2.03 25.02 15.75
CA SER A 99 -0.98 26.03 15.95
C SER A 99 -0.13 26.30 14.71
N ARG A 100 -0.30 25.49 13.66
CA ARG A 100 0.50 25.53 12.44
C ARG A 100 -0.31 25.95 11.20
N SER A 101 -1.63 25.82 11.23
CA SER A 101 -2.52 26.18 10.12
C SER A 101 -3.01 27.62 10.19
N ASP A 102 -3.37 28.19 9.04
CA ASP A 102 -3.95 29.54 8.95
C ASP A 102 -5.38 29.63 9.53
N SER A 103 -6.13 28.53 9.46
CA SER A 103 -7.52 28.45 9.90
C SER A 103 -7.68 28.15 11.39
N GLY A 104 -6.59 27.83 12.10
CA GLY A 104 -6.64 27.36 13.49
C GLY A 104 -7.30 25.99 13.68
N ALA A 105 -7.48 25.21 12.60
CA ALA A 105 -7.97 23.84 12.62
C ALA A 105 -6.97 22.92 11.89
N PRO A 106 -6.89 21.62 12.21
CA PRO A 106 -5.93 20.75 11.53
C PRO A 106 -6.17 20.68 10.02
N VAL A 107 -5.07 20.60 9.25
CA VAL A 107 -5.10 20.37 7.81
C VAL A 107 -4.27 19.12 7.51
N LEU A 108 -4.93 18.08 6.99
CA LEU A 108 -4.31 16.82 6.61
C LEU A 108 -4.03 16.80 5.11
N ALA A 109 -2.91 16.20 4.73
CA ALA A 109 -2.58 15.91 3.35
C ALA A 109 -2.14 14.45 3.22
N MET A 110 -2.67 13.77 2.23
CA MET A 110 -2.42 12.35 1.99
C MET A 110 -2.19 12.08 0.50
N ASP A 111 -1.24 11.21 0.20
CA ASP A 111 -0.93 10.73 -1.15
C ASP A 111 -0.64 9.24 -1.09
N VAL A 112 -1.58 8.42 -1.57
CA VAL A 112 -1.40 6.98 -1.67
C VAL A 112 -0.65 6.69 -2.97
N GLN A 113 0.57 6.12 -2.87
CA GLN A 113 1.42 5.89 -4.05
C GLN A 113 1.51 4.41 -4.40
N LEU A 114 0.74 4.01 -5.40
CA LEU A 114 0.58 2.60 -5.77
C LEU A 114 0.53 2.44 -7.29
N PRO A 115 0.68 1.20 -7.80
CA PRO A 115 0.35 0.89 -9.18
C PRO A 115 -1.07 1.35 -9.54
N TYR A 116 -1.24 1.86 -10.76
CA TYR A 116 -2.54 2.34 -11.26
C TYR A 116 -3.47 1.22 -11.71
N THR A 117 -3.08 -0.03 -11.51
CA THR A 117 -3.79 -1.23 -11.94
C THR A 117 -4.14 -2.11 -10.74
N THR A 118 -5.05 -3.06 -10.97
CA THR A 118 -5.42 -4.05 -9.95
C THR A 118 -4.21 -4.86 -9.49
N PRO A 119 -4.08 -5.19 -8.20
CA PRO A 119 -5.11 -5.06 -7.16
C PRO A 119 -5.07 -3.74 -6.37
N PHE A 120 -4.18 -2.82 -6.71
CA PHE A 120 -3.96 -1.60 -5.94
C PHE A 120 -4.73 -0.38 -6.44
N GLN A 121 -5.46 -0.55 -7.53
CA GLN A 121 -6.31 0.48 -8.08
C GLN A 121 -7.33 0.94 -7.03
N LEU A 122 -7.50 2.25 -6.94
CA LEU A 122 -8.38 2.94 -6.00
C LEU A 122 -9.58 3.54 -6.73
N CYS A 123 -10.70 3.60 -6.04
CA CYS A 123 -11.85 4.41 -6.43
C CYS A 123 -12.15 5.45 -5.34
N GLU A 124 -12.61 6.62 -5.76
CA GLU A 124 -13.11 7.67 -4.89
C GLU A 124 -14.62 7.51 -4.71
N ALA A 125 -15.10 7.61 -3.46
CA ALA A 125 -16.52 7.51 -3.13
C ALA A 125 -16.90 8.37 -1.91
N HIS A 126 -18.17 8.80 -1.90
CA HIS A 126 -18.87 9.37 -0.74
C HIS A 126 -20.02 8.45 -0.37
N LEU A 127 -19.99 7.92 0.85
CA LEU A 127 -21.00 6.99 1.35
C LEU A 127 -21.80 7.67 2.45
N VAL A 128 -23.11 7.82 2.22
CA VAL A 128 -24.06 8.37 3.19
C VAL A 128 -25.15 7.35 3.47
N SER A 129 -25.49 7.15 4.75
CA SER A 129 -26.59 6.29 5.16
C SER A 129 -27.44 6.92 6.26
N ASN A 130 -28.71 6.54 6.30
CA ASN A 130 -29.63 6.93 7.38
C ASN A 130 -29.25 6.31 8.73
N ALA A 131 -28.34 5.33 8.74
CA ALA A 131 -27.80 4.72 9.96
C ALA A 131 -26.60 5.52 10.53
N GLY A 132 -26.24 6.67 9.93
CA GLY A 132 -25.22 7.57 10.44
C GLY A 132 -23.83 7.40 9.83
N LEU A 133 -23.71 6.67 8.71
CA LEU A 133 -22.49 6.70 7.90
C LEU A 133 -22.48 7.96 7.05
N ASP A 134 -21.39 8.71 7.07
CA ASP A 134 -21.16 9.87 6.20
C ASP A 134 -19.64 10.03 6.02
N VAL A 135 -19.08 9.41 4.99
CA VAL A 135 -17.63 9.26 4.81
C VAL A 135 -17.21 9.43 3.36
N MET A 136 -16.15 10.19 3.14
CA MET A 136 -15.59 10.53 1.83
C MET A 136 -14.12 10.15 1.76
N GLY A 137 -13.71 9.55 0.65
CA GLY A 137 -12.30 9.27 0.41
C GLY A 137 -12.08 8.24 -0.68
N ALA A 138 -11.00 7.49 -0.56
CA ALA A 138 -10.66 6.43 -1.50
C ALA A 138 -10.63 5.04 -0.85
N THR A 139 -10.91 4.03 -1.66
CA THR A 139 -10.79 2.63 -1.29
C THR A 139 -10.29 1.78 -2.44
N PHE A 140 -9.81 0.57 -2.14
CA PHE A 140 -9.46 -0.40 -3.17
C PHE A 140 -10.71 -0.89 -3.89
N PHE A 141 -10.62 -1.05 -5.22
CA PHE A 141 -11.71 -1.65 -5.99
C PHE A 141 -12.12 -3.01 -5.39
N GLY A 142 -13.43 -3.16 -5.13
CA GLY A 142 -14.00 -4.37 -4.54
C GLY A 142 -14.11 -4.37 -3.00
N LEU A 143 -13.68 -3.31 -2.31
CA LEU A 143 -13.88 -3.15 -0.86
C LEU A 143 -14.96 -2.10 -0.56
N PRO A 144 -15.95 -2.40 0.31
CA PRO A 144 -17.08 -1.50 0.57
C PRO A 144 -16.84 -0.39 1.61
N VAL A 145 -15.62 -0.13 2.03
CA VAL A 145 -15.32 0.86 3.10
C VAL A 145 -14.24 1.82 2.64
N ILE A 146 -14.29 3.08 3.08
CA ILE A 146 -13.23 4.05 2.76
C ILE A 146 -11.95 3.66 3.51
N PHE A 147 -10.86 3.48 2.78
CA PHE A 147 -9.57 3.08 3.34
C PHE A 147 -8.82 4.30 3.89
N VAL A 148 -8.81 5.40 3.14
CA VAL A 148 -8.25 6.70 3.53
C VAL A 148 -9.22 7.81 3.19
N GLY A 149 -9.35 8.82 4.04
CA GLY A 149 -10.33 9.88 3.82
C GLY A 149 -10.73 10.63 5.08
N HIS A 150 -11.97 11.07 5.12
CA HIS A 150 -12.53 11.81 6.24
C HIS A 150 -14.04 11.61 6.36
N ASN A 151 -14.57 11.97 7.53
CA ASN A 151 -16.00 12.20 7.75
C ASN A 151 -16.21 13.65 8.25
N GLY A 152 -17.38 13.95 8.83
CA GLY A 152 -17.70 15.27 9.38
C GLY A 152 -16.95 15.64 10.68
N HIS A 153 -16.09 14.75 11.18
CA HIS A 153 -15.43 14.87 12.48
C HIS A 153 -13.91 14.65 12.39
N ILE A 154 -13.47 13.66 11.63
CA ILE A 154 -12.08 13.19 11.62
C ILE A 154 -11.58 13.02 10.19
N ALA A 155 -10.27 13.11 10.01
CA ALA A 155 -9.57 12.71 8.80
C ALA A 155 -8.43 11.74 9.16
N TRP A 156 -8.20 10.74 8.32
CA TRP A 156 -7.10 9.80 8.50
C TRP A 156 -6.52 9.38 7.16
N SER A 157 -5.26 8.98 7.20
CA SER A 157 -4.67 8.22 6.11
C SER A 157 -3.64 7.24 6.64
N ILE A 158 -3.10 6.46 5.71
CA ILE A 158 -2.33 5.25 5.99
C ILE A 158 -1.12 5.20 5.06
N THR A 159 0.04 4.84 5.60
CA THR A 159 1.26 4.56 4.79
C THR A 159 1.85 3.21 5.17
N THR A 160 2.54 2.53 4.25
CA THR A 160 3.31 1.32 4.58
C THR A 160 4.35 1.60 5.65
N ASN A 161 4.49 0.65 6.58
CA ASN A 161 5.51 0.65 7.62
C ASN A 161 6.30 -0.65 7.60
N ASP A 162 7.42 -0.66 8.30
CA ASP A 162 8.31 -1.83 8.39
C ASP A 162 8.05 -2.61 9.69
N ILE A 163 6.82 -2.55 10.22
CA ILE A 163 6.48 -3.34 11.41
C ILE A 163 6.54 -4.82 11.05
N ASP A 164 7.31 -5.58 11.81
CA ASP A 164 7.58 -6.96 11.46
C ASP A 164 6.39 -7.86 11.88
N VAL A 165 5.76 -8.47 10.88
CA VAL A 165 4.60 -9.36 11.01
C VAL A 165 4.76 -10.70 10.31
N PHE A 166 5.97 -11.00 9.83
CA PHE A 166 6.26 -12.18 9.03
C PHE A 166 7.56 -12.80 9.51
N ASP A 167 7.58 -14.11 9.71
CA ASP A 167 8.80 -14.83 10.02
C ASP A 167 8.98 -16.03 9.09
N LEU A 168 10.23 -16.31 8.73
CA LEU A 168 10.62 -17.53 8.05
C LEU A 168 11.29 -18.52 9.03
N TYR A 169 10.73 -19.71 9.15
CA TYR A 169 11.27 -20.79 9.99
C TYR A 169 12.03 -21.81 9.14
N GLU A 170 13.23 -22.15 9.57
CA GLU A 170 14.00 -23.28 9.06
C GLU A 170 13.62 -24.56 9.80
N GLU A 171 12.84 -25.41 9.14
CA GLU A 171 12.31 -26.66 9.67
C GLU A 171 13.25 -27.81 9.34
N ARG A 172 13.76 -28.48 10.38
CA ARG A 172 14.61 -29.66 10.22
C ARG A 172 13.75 -30.88 9.85
N LEU A 173 13.74 -31.27 8.58
CA LEU A 173 13.03 -32.48 8.15
C LEU A 173 13.72 -33.74 8.68
N ASP A 174 12.92 -34.78 8.94
CA ASP A 174 13.42 -36.11 9.27
C ASP A 174 14.05 -36.74 8.01
N PRO A 175 15.37 -37.03 7.99
CA PRO A 175 16.05 -37.58 6.82
C PRO A 175 15.49 -38.94 6.37
N ILE A 176 14.83 -39.67 7.28
CA ILE A 176 14.20 -40.97 6.98
C ILE A 176 12.81 -40.77 6.36
N ASN A 177 12.08 -39.75 6.81
CA ASN A 177 10.73 -39.45 6.34
C ASN A 177 10.51 -37.94 6.25
N PRO A 178 10.71 -37.31 5.08
CA PRO A 178 10.57 -35.86 4.92
C PRO A 178 9.12 -35.35 5.07
N ARG A 179 8.15 -36.23 5.35
CA ARG A 179 6.81 -35.85 5.82
C ARG A 179 6.73 -35.63 7.33
N ARG A 180 7.88 -35.62 8.01
CA ARG A 180 8.03 -35.26 9.41
C ARG A 180 9.17 -34.27 9.57
N TYR A 181 9.09 -33.45 10.61
CA TYR A 181 10.14 -32.51 11.00
C TYR A 181 10.33 -32.55 12.51
N PHE A 182 11.51 -32.15 12.98
CA PHE A 182 11.83 -32.12 14.41
C PHE A 182 11.29 -30.86 15.07
N TYR A 183 10.74 -31.00 16.27
CA TYR A 183 10.38 -29.90 17.17
C TYR A 183 10.75 -30.30 18.60
N GLY A 184 11.76 -29.66 19.18
CA GLY A 184 12.43 -30.15 20.38
C GLY A 184 12.88 -31.61 20.18
N ASP A 185 12.45 -32.48 21.10
CA ASP A 185 12.72 -33.92 21.05
C ASP A 185 11.66 -34.72 20.26
N GLU A 186 10.62 -34.05 19.74
CA GLU A 186 9.50 -34.68 19.03
C GLU A 186 9.65 -34.62 17.51
N LYS A 187 8.94 -35.52 16.82
CA LYS A 187 8.74 -35.46 15.36
C LYS A 187 7.29 -35.11 15.05
N ARG A 188 7.07 -33.95 14.43
CA ARG A 188 5.75 -33.47 13.99
C ARG A 188 5.53 -33.74 12.51
N ARG A 189 4.27 -33.69 12.05
CA ARG A 189 3.88 -34.07 10.69
C ARG A 189 3.87 -32.86 9.76
N VAL A 190 4.48 -33.00 8.58
CA VAL A 190 4.25 -32.08 7.45
C VAL A 190 2.93 -32.46 6.77
N VAL A 191 1.98 -31.55 6.76
CA VAL A 191 0.67 -31.74 6.12
C VAL A 191 0.78 -31.41 4.63
N SER A 192 0.24 -32.27 3.78
CA SER A 192 0.11 -32.05 2.34
C SER A 192 -1.30 -31.63 1.99
N ARG A 193 -1.44 -30.65 1.10
CA ARG A 193 -2.71 -30.32 0.43
C ARG A 193 -2.48 -30.21 -1.06
N ARG A 194 -3.30 -30.93 -1.83
CA ARG A 194 -3.32 -30.84 -3.29
C ARG A 194 -4.42 -29.89 -3.71
N VAL A 195 -4.09 -28.95 -4.58
CA VAL A 195 -5.01 -27.92 -5.09
C VAL A 195 -5.00 -27.98 -6.61
N LYS A 196 -6.18 -27.94 -7.22
CA LYS A 196 -6.35 -27.85 -8.67
C LYS A 196 -6.30 -26.37 -9.08
N ILE A 197 -5.54 -26.06 -10.12
CA ILE A 197 -5.37 -24.71 -10.67
C ILE A 197 -5.89 -24.69 -12.09
N HIS A 198 -6.68 -23.66 -12.43
CA HIS A 198 -7.11 -23.37 -13.81
C HIS A 198 -6.11 -22.41 -14.47
N SER A 199 -5.73 -22.65 -15.73
CA SER A 199 -4.77 -21.80 -16.47
C SER A 199 -5.45 -20.68 -17.26
N GLU A 200 -4.69 -19.64 -17.60
CA GLU A 200 -5.14 -18.50 -18.42
C GLU A 200 -5.54 -18.90 -19.86
N GLU A 201 -4.95 -19.96 -20.41
CA GLU A 201 -5.23 -20.47 -21.78
C GLU A 201 -6.39 -21.48 -21.86
N GLY A 202 -7.15 -21.67 -20.77
CA GLY A 202 -8.28 -22.60 -20.68
C GLY A 202 -8.15 -23.67 -19.58
N MET A 203 -8.97 -24.71 -19.65
CA MET A 203 -9.13 -25.77 -18.63
C MET A 203 -7.98 -26.78 -18.65
N ARG A 204 -6.76 -26.40 -18.26
CA ARG A 204 -5.77 -27.38 -17.83
C ARG A 204 -5.68 -27.38 -16.31
N GLU A 205 -6.35 -28.36 -15.69
CA GLU A 205 -6.18 -28.62 -14.26
C GLU A 205 -4.73 -29.03 -14.00
N VAL A 206 -3.98 -28.16 -13.34
CA VAL A 206 -2.68 -28.54 -12.76
C VAL A 206 -2.90 -28.81 -11.29
N GLU A 207 -2.68 -30.06 -10.86
CA GLU A 207 -2.61 -30.41 -9.45
C GLU A 207 -1.28 -29.93 -8.88
N ARG A 208 -1.31 -29.03 -7.90
CA ARG A 208 -0.13 -28.61 -7.15
C ARG A 208 -0.24 -29.05 -5.69
N GLU A 209 0.83 -29.64 -5.19
CA GLU A 209 0.97 -29.96 -3.78
C GLU A 209 1.56 -28.77 -3.02
N PHE A 210 0.93 -28.41 -1.90
CA PHE A 210 1.44 -27.45 -0.92
C PHE A 210 1.69 -28.18 0.40
N LEU A 211 2.84 -27.90 1.02
CA LEU A 211 3.26 -28.47 2.29
C LEU A 211 3.08 -27.46 3.42
N TYR A 212 2.76 -27.93 4.60
CA TYR A 212 2.51 -27.10 5.79
C TYR A 212 3.15 -27.75 7.02
N THR A 213 3.82 -26.94 7.83
CA THR A 213 4.20 -27.27 9.21
C THR A 213 3.28 -26.53 10.19
N ASP A 214 3.52 -26.65 11.49
CA ASP A 214 2.79 -25.86 12.50
C ASP A 214 3.04 -24.35 12.37
N HIS A 215 4.21 -23.95 11.88
CA HIS A 215 4.54 -22.54 11.63
C HIS A 215 3.83 -21.97 10.40
N GLY A 216 3.49 -22.82 9.42
CA GLY A 216 2.67 -22.42 8.28
C GLY A 216 3.11 -23.08 6.96
N PRO A 217 2.79 -22.47 5.81
CA PRO A 217 3.11 -23.06 4.52
C PRO A 217 4.62 -23.07 4.25
N VAL A 218 5.09 -24.17 3.68
CA VAL A 218 6.47 -24.30 3.18
C VAL A 218 6.61 -23.55 1.87
N TYR A 219 7.57 -22.63 1.82
CA TYR A 219 7.93 -21.85 0.64
C TYR A 219 8.96 -22.57 -0.23
N LYS A 220 9.92 -23.24 0.41
CA LYS A 220 11.05 -23.89 -0.26
C LYS A 220 11.56 -25.07 0.56
N THR A 221 12.09 -26.08 -0.12
CA THR A 221 12.81 -27.20 0.51
C THR A 221 14.19 -27.30 -0.10
N ILE A 222 15.22 -27.42 0.74
CA ILE A 222 16.62 -27.55 0.33
C ILE A 222 17.25 -28.69 1.15
N GLY A 223 17.53 -29.83 0.51
CA GLY A 223 18.01 -31.02 1.21
C GLY A 223 17.02 -31.48 2.29
N ASN A 224 17.47 -31.54 3.54
CA ASN A 224 16.65 -31.92 4.71
C ASN A 224 16.05 -30.71 5.45
N TRP A 225 15.92 -29.57 4.78
CA TRP A 225 15.39 -28.33 5.37
C TRP A 225 14.16 -27.87 4.61
N ALA A 226 13.10 -27.51 5.32
CA ALA A 226 11.94 -26.83 4.77
C ALA A 226 11.84 -25.41 5.36
N TYR A 227 11.67 -24.41 4.52
CA TYR A 227 11.49 -23.02 4.94
C TYR A 227 9.99 -22.72 4.99
N ALA A 228 9.43 -22.65 6.20
CA ALA A 228 8.01 -22.43 6.44
C ALA A 228 7.76 -21.02 6.95
N ALA A 229 6.78 -20.33 6.38
CA ALA A 229 6.47 -18.95 6.77
C ALA A 229 5.33 -18.90 7.79
N ARG A 230 5.42 -17.98 8.75
CA ARG A 230 4.35 -17.61 9.67
C ARG A 230 4.08 -16.12 9.53
N THR A 231 2.81 -15.72 9.55
CA THR A 231 2.45 -14.28 9.57
C THR A 231 1.24 -14.02 10.45
N SER A 232 1.24 -12.87 11.14
CA SER A 232 0.11 -12.46 12.00
C SER A 232 -1.13 -12.03 11.20
N VAL A 233 -1.05 -12.02 9.87
CA VAL A 233 -2.20 -11.79 8.97
C VAL A 233 -2.99 -13.07 8.72
N ALA A 234 -2.38 -14.24 8.94
CA ALA A 234 -2.93 -15.53 8.52
C ALA A 234 -4.33 -15.80 9.08
N ASP A 235 -4.60 -15.29 10.27
CA ASP A 235 -5.82 -15.49 11.04
C ASP A 235 -6.72 -14.24 11.11
N ARG A 236 -6.47 -13.19 10.31
CA ARG A 236 -7.29 -11.95 10.30
C ARG A 236 -8.37 -11.98 9.23
N VAL A 237 -9.63 -11.76 9.59
CA VAL A 237 -10.77 -11.85 8.65
C VAL A 237 -11.70 -10.65 8.70
N ASP A 238 -11.56 -9.77 9.71
CA ASP A 238 -12.50 -8.67 9.96
C ASP A 238 -11.85 -7.29 9.74
N ALA A 239 -10.94 -7.21 8.76
CA ALA A 239 -10.37 -5.93 8.31
C ALA A 239 -11.47 -4.93 7.91
N MET A 240 -12.58 -5.44 7.36
CA MET A 240 -13.74 -4.64 6.99
C MET A 240 -14.48 -4.08 8.20
N GLY A 241 -14.63 -4.84 9.29
CA GLY A 241 -15.23 -4.36 10.53
C GLY A 241 -14.38 -3.28 11.20
N GLN A 242 -13.07 -3.47 11.27
CA GLN A 242 -12.15 -2.43 11.78
C GLN A 242 -12.24 -1.15 10.94
N LEU A 243 -12.17 -1.24 9.60
CA LEU A 243 -12.28 -0.08 8.73
C LEU A 243 -13.65 0.61 8.85
N LEU A 244 -14.74 -0.15 8.93
CA LEU A 244 -16.08 0.41 9.14
C LEU A 244 -16.18 1.17 10.47
N ALA A 245 -15.58 0.65 11.55
CA ALA A 245 -15.50 1.35 12.83
C ALA A 245 -14.68 2.64 12.74
N MET A 246 -13.56 2.63 12.00
CA MET A 246 -12.78 3.84 11.71
C MET A 246 -13.60 4.88 10.92
N ASN A 247 -14.33 4.44 9.89
CA ASN A 247 -15.16 5.30 9.04
C ASN A 247 -16.24 6.06 9.83
N ARG A 248 -16.75 5.44 10.91
CA ARG A 248 -17.78 6.00 11.80
C ARG A 248 -17.22 6.72 13.03
N ALA A 249 -15.92 6.68 13.27
CA ALA A 249 -15.34 7.30 14.45
C ALA A 249 -15.53 8.83 14.42
N VAL A 250 -15.89 9.39 15.56
CA VAL A 250 -16.19 10.84 15.72
C VAL A 250 -15.21 11.55 16.65
N SER A 251 -14.21 10.81 17.16
CA SER A 251 -13.20 11.29 18.11
C SER A 251 -11.98 10.37 18.09
N LEU A 252 -10.86 10.87 18.64
CA LEU A 252 -9.61 10.12 18.71
C LEU A 252 -9.79 8.83 19.51
N GLY A 253 -10.51 8.86 20.62
CA GLY A 253 -10.78 7.67 21.44
C GLY A 253 -11.55 6.59 20.69
N ALA A 254 -12.60 6.96 19.94
CA ALA A 254 -13.35 6.00 19.11
C ALA A 254 -12.47 5.43 17.99
N PHE A 255 -11.62 6.26 17.39
CA PHE A 255 -10.70 5.85 16.34
C PHE A 255 -9.62 4.89 16.86
N GLN A 256 -9.02 5.18 18.03
CA GLN A 256 -8.06 4.29 18.69
C GLN A 256 -8.70 2.96 19.10
N GLN A 257 -9.96 2.98 19.57
CA GLN A 257 -10.70 1.76 19.86
C GLN A 257 -10.85 0.89 18.60
N ALA A 258 -11.21 1.49 17.46
CA ALA A 258 -11.28 0.78 16.19
C ALA A 258 -9.90 0.20 15.79
N LEU A 259 -8.82 0.96 15.90
CA LEU A 259 -7.47 0.48 15.59
C LEU A 259 -6.99 -0.63 16.53
N SER A 260 -7.44 -0.64 17.79
CA SER A 260 -7.01 -1.63 18.78
C SER A 260 -7.39 -3.08 18.45
N HIS A 261 -8.30 -3.29 17.49
CA HIS A 261 -8.64 -4.61 16.96
C HIS A 261 -7.50 -5.27 16.17
N LEU A 262 -6.58 -4.48 15.59
CA LEU A 262 -5.41 -4.95 14.85
C LEU A 262 -5.73 -5.96 13.72
N GLU A 263 -6.91 -5.82 13.09
CA GLU A 263 -7.30 -6.51 11.85
C GLU A 263 -6.63 -5.90 10.61
N LEU A 264 -6.13 -4.65 10.72
CA LEU A 264 -5.12 -4.09 9.82
C LEU A 264 -3.74 -4.33 10.45
N PRO A 265 -3.03 -5.41 10.07
CA PRO A 265 -1.86 -5.90 10.78
C PRO A 265 -0.59 -5.10 10.48
N VAL A 266 -0.64 -4.17 9.53
CA VAL A 266 0.46 -3.29 9.15
C VAL A 266 -0.07 -1.88 8.98
N PHE A 267 0.84 -0.97 8.64
CA PHE A 267 0.69 0.44 8.29
C PHE A 267 0.91 1.45 9.42
N ASN A 268 1.49 2.59 9.06
CA ASN A 268 1.40 3.81 9.84
C ASN A 268 0.02 4.43 9.65
N VAL A 269 -0.48 5.11 10.69
CA VAL A 269 -1.72 5.88 10.62
C VAL A 269 -1.47 7.28 11.17
N ILE A 270 -1.87 8.31 10.42
CA ILE A 270 -2.01 9.68 10.95
C ILE A 270 -3.49 10.04 10.95
N TYR A 271 -3.90 10.71 12.02
CA TYR A 271 -5.23 11.17 12.32
C TYR A 271 -5.21 12.67 12.61
N GLY A 272 -6.29 13.36 12.25
CA GLY A 272 -6.61 14.69 12.75
C GLY A 272 -8.12 14.84 12.95
N ASP A 273 -8.54 15.73 13.84
CA ASP A 273 -9.97 16.05 14.00
C ASP A 273 -10.33 17.52 14.16
N VAL A 274 -11.63 17.77 14.06
CA VAL A 274 -12.28 19.07 14.24
C VAL A 274 -12.16 19.65 15.65
N MET A 275 -11.66 18.89 16.63
CA MET A 275 -11.37 19.38 17.99
C MET A 275 -9.92 19.86 18.14
N GLY A 276 -9.09 19.65 17.11
CA GLY A 276 -7.70 20.10 17.07
C GLY A 276 -6.69 19.02 17.43
N GLU A 277 -7.12 17.79 17.68
CA GLU A 277 -6.23 16.68 18.00
C GLU A 277 -5.55 16.15 16.73
N ILE A 278 -4.26 15.83 16.84
CA ILE A 278 -3.47 15.13 15.83
C ILE A 278 -2.75 13.96 16.47
N PHE A 279 -2.78 12.82 15.79
CA PHE A 279 -2.28 11.55 16.33
C PHE A 279 -1.56 10.74 15.26
N TYR A 280 -0.51 10.04 15.69
CA TYR A 280 0.21 9.06 14.91
C TYR A 280 0.34 7.74 15.67
N VAL A 281 0.24 6.63 14.93
CA VAL A 281 0.63 5.30 15.43
C VAL A 281 1.38 4.50 14.37
N PHE A 282 2.46 3.84 14.79
CA PHE A 282 3.13 2.77 14.04
C PHE A 282 2.32 1.48 14.20
N ASN A 283 1.17 1.42 13.51
CA ASN A 283 0.17 0.39 13.73
C ASN A 283 0.62 -0.96 13.14
N GLY A 284 0.31 -2.04 13.87
CA GLY A 284 0.38 -3.38 13.33
C GLY A 284 0.34 -4.47 14.40
N ARG A 285 0.27 -5.71 13.93
CA ARG A 285 0.10 -6.90 14.78
C ARG A 285 1.42 -7.65 14.89
N CYS A 286 2.41 -7.02 15.52
CA CYS A 286 3.74 -7.59 15.71
C CYS A 286 3.72 -8.69 16.79
N PRO A 287 4.21 -9.91 16.51
CA PRO A 287 4.30 -10.96 17.52
C PRO A 287 5.37 -10.64 18.57
N VAL A 288 5.16 -11.11 19.81
CA VAL A 288 6.18 -11.04 20.86
C VAL A 288 7.17 -12.18 20.67
N ARG A 289 8.44 -11.84 20.46
CA ARG A 289 9.50 -12.80 20.13
C ARG A 289 10.63 -12.79 21.17
N SER A 290 11.54 -13.75 21.07
CA SER A 290 12.78 -13.72 21.87
C SER A 290 13.78 -12.74 21.25
N GLU A 291 14.48 -11.98 22.10
CA GLU A 291 15.58 -11.07 21.72
C GLU A 291 16.88 -11.83 21.36
N ASP A 292 16.93 -13.14 21.61
CA ASP A 292 18.12 -13.98 21.37
C ASP A 292 18.33 -14.35 19.89
N PHE A 293 17.41 -14.00 18.99
CA PHE A 293 17.44 -14.34 17.57
C PHE A 293 17.36 -13.10 16.67
N ASP A 294 18.00 -13.18 15.51
CA ASP A 294 17.83 -12.18 14.45
C ASP A 294 16.67 -12.60 13.54
N TRP A 295 15.51 -11.97 13.73
CA TRP A 295 14.27 -12.21 12.99
C TRP A 295 14.28 -11.67 11.55
N ARG A 296 15.41 -11.11 11.10
CA ARG A 296 15.62 -10.74 9.68
C ARG A 296 16.25 -11.87 8.87
N ALA A 297 16.46 -13.03 9.50
CA ALA A 297 16.96 -14.25 8.89
C ALA A 297 16.04 -15.43 9.23
N PRO A 298 16.10 -16.52 8.45
CA PRO A 298 15.39 -17.74 8.82
C PRO A 298 15.78 -18.20 10.23
N VAL A 299 14.80 -18.41 11.10
CA VAL A 299 15.02 -18.84 12.50
C VAL A 299 14.82 -20.35 12.67
N PRO A 300 15.48 -21.00 13.65
CA PRO A 300 15.28 -22.43 13.91
C PRO A 300 13.83 -22.80 14.25
N GLY A 301 13.15 -23.57 13.39
CA GLY A 301 11.78 -24.06 13.63
C GLY A 301 11.68 -25.24 14.58
N TRP A 302 12.81 -25.85 14.96
CA TRP A 302 12.83 -26.96 15.92
C TRP A 302 13.04 -26.52 17.37
N MET A 303 13.25 -25.22 17.63
CA MET A 303 13.53 -24.68 18.97
C MET A 303 12.27 -24.04 19.56
N PRO A 304 11.74 -24.50 20.70
CA PRO A 304 10.61 -23.85 21.36
C PRO A 304 10.84 -22.37 21.70
N GLU A 305 12.10 -21.94 21.82
CA GLU A 305 12.50 -20.56 22.10
C GLU A 305 12.14 -19.57 20.96
N THR A 306 11.92 -20.07 19.74
CA THR A 306 11.51 -19.28 18.56
C THR A 306 9.97 -19.24 18.38
N GLU A 307 9.20 -19.77 19.34
CA GLU A 307 7.75 -19.63 19.30
C GLU A 307 7.29 -18.22 19.69
N TRP A 308 6.26 -17.73 19.00
CA TRP A 308 5.61 -16.47 19.33
C TRP A 308 4.92 -16.53 20.69
N ARG A 309 5.13 -15.50 21.51
CA ARG A 309 4.56 -15.38 22.88
C ARG A 309 3.40 -14.40 22.92
N GLY A 310 2.50 -14.52 21.93
CA GLY A 310 1.39 -13.58 21.73
C GLY A 310 1.75 -12.43 20.80
N MET A 311 1.06 -11.30 20.96
CA MET A 311 1.20 -10.10 20.12
C MET A 311 1.44 -8.88 21.00
N ILE A 312 2.21 -7.90 20.51
CA ILE A 312 2.34 -6.60 21.15
C ILE A 312 0.96 -5.94 21.19
N ALA A 313 0.55 -5.44 22.35
CA ALA A 313 -0.75 -4.76 22.47
C ALA A 313 -0.72 -3.40 21.76
N PHE A 314 -1.87 -2.95 21.25
CA PHE A 314 -1.98 -1.65 20.57
C PHE A 314 -1.41 -0.48 21.40
N SER A 315 -1.65 -0.47 22.71
CA SER A 315 -1.15 0.55 23.64
C SER A 315 0.37 0.56 23.84
N GLN A 316 1.07 -0.49 23.39
CA GLN A 316 2.53 -0.64 23.47
C GLN A 316 3.23 -0.31 22.14
N LEU A 317 2.48 -0.04 21.08
CA LEU A 317 3.04 0.39 19.80
C LEU A 317 3.55 1.84 19.89
N PRO A 318 4.56 2.23 19.09
CA PRO A 318 5.00 3.63 19.01
C PRO A 318 3.85 4.56 18.61
N GLN A 319 3.61 5.57 19.44
CA GLN A 319 2.50 6.52 19.29
C GLN A 319 2.97 7.94 19.59
N VAL A 320 2.43 8.92 18.87
CA VAL A 320 2.69 10.36 19.11
C VAL A 320 1.36 11.10 19.13
N HIS A 321 1.13 11.87 20.19
CA HIS A 321 -0.08 12.67 20.41
C HIS A 321 0.30 14.13 20.51
N ASN A 322 -0.33 15.00 19.72
CA ASN A 322 -0.16 16.46 19.76
C ASN A 322 1.28 16.91 20.07
N PRO A 323 2.26 16.54 19.22
CA PRO A 323 3.66 16.85 19.50
C PRO A 323 3.86 18.37 19.61
N PRO A 324 4.83 18.86 20.41
CA PRO A 324 5.08 20.30 20.57
C PRO A 324 5.34 21.05 19.27
N SER A 325 5.87 20.37 18.25
CA SER A 325 6.06 20.92 16.91
C SER A 325 4.75 21.23 16.18
N GLY A 326 3.61 20.73 16.66
CA GLY A 326 2.27 20.98 16.11
C GLY A 326 2.02 20.32 14.75
N SER A 327 2.85 19.36 14.34
CA SER A 327 2.73 18.69 13.05
C SER A 327 3.26 17.26 13.10
N LEU A 328 2.69 16.39 12.27
CA LEU A 328 3.15 15.01 12.07
C LEU A 328 3.36 14.75 10.57
N GLN A 329 4.30 13.86 10.23
CA GLN A 329 4.54 13.38 8.87
C GLN A 329 4.93 11.91 8.85
N ASN A 330 4.62 11.22 7.77
CA ASN A 330 5.18 9.92 7.47
C ASN A 330 5.24 9.67 5.96
N CYS A 331 6.44 9.39 5.45
CA CYS A 331 6.71 8.96 4.08
C CYS A 331 7.25 7.52 4.02
N ASN A 332 6.63 6.58 4.74
CA ASN A 332 7.14 5.22 4.97
C ASN A 332 8.48 5.21 5.74
N VAL A 333 8.62 6.14 6.68
CA VAL A 333 9.83 6.27 7.51
C VAL A 333 9.57 5.77 8.92
N SER A 334 10.67 5.66 9.66
CA SER A 334 10.68 5.22 11.05
C SER A 334 9.82 6.09 11.97
N PRO A 335 9.18 5.52 13.00
CA PRO A 335 8.24 6.25 13.85
C PRO A 335 8.91 7.36 14.68
N ASP A 336 10.21 7.27 14.96
CA ASP A 336 10.96 8.29 15.70
C ASP A 336 11.13 9.63 14.94
N VAL A 337 10.96 9.65 13.62
CA VAL A 337 11.13 10.86 12.80
C VAL A 337 9.81 11.47 12.31
N VAL A 338 8.67 11.03 12.84
CA VAL A 338 7.34 11.48 12.41
C VAL A 338 6.97 12.87 12.89
N ALA A 339 7.69 13.38 13.90
CA ALA A 339 7.57 14.75 14.36
C ALA A 339 8.96 15.31 14.62
N ILE A 340 9.10 16.64 14.52
CA ILE A 340 10.22 17.33 15.14
C ILE A 340 10.04 17.17 16.65
N ASP A 341 10.98 16.47 17.29
CA ASP A 341 10.90 16.04 18.68
C ASP A 341 9.67 15.16 18.97
N SER A 342 9.64 13.96 18.36
CA SER A 342 8.57 12.97 18.56
C SER A 342 8.51 12.41 19.98
N GLY A 343 9.59 12.54 20.75
CA GLY A 343 9.76 11.92 22.07
C GLY A 343 9.98 10.40 22.05
N LEU A 344 9.89 9.74 20.88
CA LEU A 344 10.08 8.31 20.75
C LEU A 344 11.57 7.95 20.76
N LYS A 345 11.94 6.96 21.58
CA LYS A 345 13.30 6.41 21.62
C LYS A 345 13.26 4.94 21.24
N ARG A 346 14.20 4.53 20.39
CA ARG A 346 14.22 3.16 19.85
C ARG A 346 14.37 2.10 20.94
N ASP A 347 15.22 2.37 21.92
CA ASP A 347 15.52 1.46 23.04
C ASP A 347 14.33 1.22 23.98
N ASP A 348 13.24 1.99 23.86
CA ASP A 348 12.02 1.79 24.65
C ASP A 348 11.11 0.70 24.05
N PHE A 349 11.47 0.12 22.90
CA PHE A 349 10.67 -0.87 22.18
C PHE A 349 11.50 -2.14 21.84
N PRO A 350 10.84 -3.29 21.58
CA PRO A 350 11.54 -4.52 21.23
C PRO A 350 12.39 -4.39 19.96
N SER A 351 13.53 -5.08 19.92
CA SER A 351 14.46 -4.94 18.78
C SER A 351 13.89 -5.51 17.48
N PHE A 352 12.98 -6.47 17.59
CA PHE A 352 12.27 -7.13 16.50
C PHE A 352 11.03 -6.38 16.01
N LEU A 353 10.72 -5.17 16.53
CA LEU A 353 9.54 -4.42 16.09
C LEU A 353 9.59 -4.07 14.59
N GLY A 354 10.80 -3.84 14.08
CA GLY A 354 11.02 -3.23 12.77
C GLY A 354 10.85 -1.71 12.83
N TRP A 355 11.90 -0.97 12.48
CA TRP A 355 11.94 0.49 12.61
C TRP A 355 12.00 1.22 11.28
N GLY A 356 12.22 0.51 10.17
CA GLY A 356 12.39 1.13 8.86
C GLY A 356 13.55 2.10 8.75
N THR A 357 13.55 2.87 7.65
CA THR A 357 14.67 3.74 7.27
C THR A 357 14.21 5.15 6.89
N PRO A 358 14.97 6.20 7.24
CA PRO A 358 14.73 7.55 6.72
C PRO A 358 14.87 7.59 5.20
N ASN A 359 14.17 8.53 4.56
CA ASN A 359 14.27 8.80 3.13
C ASN A 359 14.18 10.29 2.81
N TYR A 360 14.47 10.64 1.54
CA TYR A 360 14.52 12.03 1.08
C TYR A 360 13.14 12.70 1.05
N ARG A 361 12.05 11.93 0.89
CA ARG A 361 10.67 12.44 0.97
C ARG A 361 10.33 12.98 2.35
N ALA A 362 10.59 12.19 3.40
CA ALA A 362 10.40 12.64 4.78
C ALA A 362 11.30 13.85 5.11
N GLN A 363 12.56 13.83 4.66
CA GLN A 363 13.48 14.96 4.83
C GLN A 363 12.92 16.23 4.18
N ARG A 364 12.34 16.11 2.97
CA ARG A 364 11.71 17.24 2.27
C ARG A 364 10.55 17.84 3.08
N ILE A 365 9.66 16.99 3.63
CA ILE A 365 8.55 17.46 4.45
C ILE A 365 9.04 18.11 5.74
N VAL A 366 10.01 17.50 6.44
CA VAL A 366 10.55 18.06 7.69
C VAL A 366 11.19 19.43 7.43
N ASN A 367 11.98 19.58 6.37
CA ASN A 367 12.57 20.87 5.99
C ASN A 367 11.49 21.92 5.67
N TRP A 368 10.43 21.51 4.98
CA TRP A 368 9.32 22.38 4.66
C TRP A 368 8.55 22.81 5.92
N LEU A 369 8.21 21.87 6.80
CA LEU A 369 7.55 22.13 8.08
C LEU A 369 8.44 22.98 9.01
N LEU A 370 9.77 22.89 8.96
CA LEU A 370 10.63 23.76 9.78
C LEU A 370 10.58 25.24 9.34
N THR A 371 10.21 25.51 8.09
CA THR A 371 10.31 26.84 7.47
C THR A 371 8.96 27.49 7.17
N HIS A 372 7.85 26.76 7.33
CA HIS A 372 6.50 27.24 7.04
C HIS A 372 5.62 27.30 8.30
N GLN A 373 4.87 28.37 8.44
CA GLN A 373 3.89 28.64 9.51
C GLN A 373 2.63 29.22 8.87
N ASN A 374 1.50 29.19 9.57
CA ASN A 374 0.19 29.61 9.03
C ASN A 374 -0.12 28.89 7.71
N ILE A 375 0.02 27.56 7.72
CA ILE A 375 -0.10 26.70 6.55
C ILE A 375 -1.54 26.69 6.07
N ALA A 376 -1.75 27.10 4.82
CA ALA A 376 -3.04 27.05 4.16
C ALA A 376 -3.26 25.73 3.42
N VAL A 377 -4.52 25.46 3.03
CA VAL A 377 -4.86 24.30 2.18
C VAL A 377 -4.07 24.29 0.86
N GLY A 378 -3.90 25.45 0.22
CA GLY A 378 -3.17 25.56 -1.04
C GLY A 378 -1.68 25.18 -0.91
N ASP A 379 -1.08 25.46 0.24
CA ASP A 379 0.30 25.06 0.53
C ASP A 379 0.44 23.54 0.62
N MET A 380 -0.53 22.87 1.24
CA MET A 380 -0.58 21.41 1.32
C MET A 380 -0.74 20.77 -0.06
N GLN A 381 -1.60 21.33 -0.90
CA GLN A 381 -1.79 20.89 -2.29
C GLN A 381 -0.50 21.03 -3.11
N ALA A 382 0.18 22.17 -2.98
CA ALA A 382 1.45 22.40 -3.65
C ALA A 382 2.54 21.42 -3.18
N LEU A 383 2.60 21.14 -1.88
CA LEU A 383 3.58 20.21 -1.32
C LEU A 383 3.34 18.75 -1.75
N LEU A 384 2.08 18.31 -1.91
CA LEU A 384 1.75 16.99 -2.49
C LEU A 384 2.25 16.83 -3.94
N ARG A 385 2.43 17.94 -4.65
CA ARG A 385 2.94 17.97 -6.04
C ARG A 385 4.38 18.48 -6.12
N ASP A 386 5.08 18.57 -4.99
CA ASP A 386 6.47 19.01 -4.98
C ASP A 386 7.38 17.94 -5.58
N ASP A 387 8.03 18.32 -6.67
CA ASP A 387 8.91 17.51 -7.50
C ASP A 387 10.41 17.77 -7.21
N TYR A 388 10.70 18.30 -6.03
CA TYR A 388 12.05 18.67 -5.61
C TYR A 388 12.86 17.44 -5.18
N LEU A 389 14.05 17.27 -5.77
CA LEU A 389 14.95 16.15 -5.52
C LEU A 389 16.01 16.55 -4.50
N VAL A 390 15.81 16.17 -3.23
CA VAL A 390 16.75 16.49 -2.13
C VAL A 390 18.11 15.81 -2.34
N ASP A 391 18.13 14.60 -2.88
CA ASP A 391 19.37 13.88 -3.17
C ASP A 391 20.21 14.59 -4.24
N ALA A 392 19.60 15.28 -5.20
CA ALA A 392 20.32 16.08 -6.18
C ALA A 392 21.15 17.19 -5.53
N GLU A 393 20.67 17.83 -4.46
CA GLU A 393 21.46 18.81 -3.69
C GLU A 393 22.76 18.19 -3.17
N GLU A 394 22.66 16.98 -2.60
CA GLU A 394 23.80 16.26 -2.03
C GLU A 394 24.80 15.83 -3.13
N TYR A 395 24.29 15.22 -4.19
CA TYR A 395 25.12 14.55 -5.19
C TYR A 395 25.72 15.50 -6.23
N LYS A 396 25.08 16.64 -6.54
CA LYS A 396 25.67 17.66 -7.43
C LYS A 396 27.03 18.13 -6.93
N GLY A 397 27.17 18.33 -5.62
CA GLY A 397 28.45 18.69 -5.01
C GLY A 397 29.53 17.63 -5.24
N LEU A 398 29.18 16.34 -5.15
CA LEU A 398 30.10 15.24 -5.46
C LEU A 398 30.53 15.24 -6.93
N ILE A 399 29.57 15.39 -7.86
CA ILE A 399 29.83 15.43 -9.30
C ILE A 399 30.79 16.57 -9.65
N TYR A 400 30.55 17.77 -9.09
CA TYR A 400 31.41 18.93 -9.38
C TYR A 400 32.82 18.76 -8.82
N ARG A 401 32.96 18.21 -7.62
CA ARG A 401 34.28 17.93 -7.04
C ARG A 401 35.06 16.93 -7.89
N ALA A 402 34.40 15.82 -8.27
CA ALA A 402 35.00 14.79 -9.11
C ALA A 402 35.46 15.36 -10.45
N TYR A 403 34.59 16.11 -11.12
CA TYR A 403 34.89 16.76 -12.40
C TYR A 403 36.03 17.78 -12.28
N ASN A 404 35.95 18.72 -11.32
CA ASN A 404 36.95 19.77 -11.14
C ASN A 404 38.35 19.25 -10.79
N ARG A 405 38.44 18.03 -10.24
CA ARG A 405 39.74 17.40 -9.96
C ARG A 405 40.45 16.93 -11.22
N VAL A 406 39.71 16.49 -12.23
CA VAL A 406 40.28 15.84 -13.42
C VAL A 406 40.14 16.64 -14.70
N TRP A 407 39.27 17.66 -14.73
CA TRP A 407 38.96 18.37 -15.98
C TRP A 407 40.17 18.89 -16.77
N PRO A 408 41.32 19.29 -16.18
CA PRO A 408 42.47 19.75 -16.97
C PRO A 408 43.11 18.65 -17.82
N VAL A 409 42.88 17.39 -17.47
CA VAL A 409 43.48 16.20 -18.11
C VAL A 409 42.43 15.23 -18.67
N LEU A 410 41.14 15.56 -18.52
CA LEU A 410 40.05 14.75 -19.03
C LEU A 410 39.98 14.88 -20.56
N PHE A 411 39.99 13.75 -21.26
CA PHE A 411 39.76 13.73 -22.70
C PHE A 411 38.25 13.86 -22.99
N ASP A 412 37.82 15.07 -23.32
CA ASP A 412 36.43 15.42 -23.68
C ASP A 412 36.42 16.33 -24.92
N PRO A 413 36.77 15.81 -26.11
CA PRO A 413 37.03 16.64 -27.30
C PRO A 413 35.80 17.40 -27.81
N ASN A 414 34.59 16.90 -27.52
CA ASN A 414 33.32 17.52 -27.91
C ASN A 414 32.68 18.31 -26.76
N TRP A 415 33.34 18.40 -25.61
CA TRP A 415 32.84 19.10 -24.43
C TRP A 415 31.51 18.57 -23.90
N GLU A 416 31.23 17.28 -24.05
CA GLU A 416 29.95 16.68 -23.66
C GLU A 416 29.84 16.49 -22.15
N VAL A 417 30.92 16.04 -21.49
CA VAL A 417 30.95 15.87 -20.03
C VAL A 417 30.90 17.25 -19.36
N GLY A 418 31.62 18.21 -19.92
CA GLY A 418 31.56 19.60 -19.47
C GLY A 418 30.17 20.23 -19.61
N ARG A 419 29.49 20.02 -20.75
CA ARG A 419 28.10 20.47 -20.95
C ARG A 419 27.14 19.80 -19.96
N ALA A 420 27.30 18.51 -19.68
CA ALA A 420 26.51 17.81 -18.67
C ALA A 420 26.68 18.45 -17.28
N VAL A 421 27.90 18.80 -16.88
CA VAL A 421 28.16 19.52 -15.63
C VAL A 421 27.49 20.90 -15.61
N GLN A 422 27.50 21.62 -16.74
CA GLN A 422 26.82 22.91 -16.86
C GLN A 422 25.29 22.79 -16.74
N ILE A 423 24.68 21.78 -17.38
CA ILE A 423 23.26 21.48 -17.26
C ILE A 423 22.90 21.22 -15.80
N LEU A 424 23.62 20.32 -15.13
CA LEU A 424 23.39 20.01 -13.73
C LEU A 424 23.58 21.25 -12.84
N ARG A 425 24.56 22.11 -13.14
CA ARG A 425 24.82 23.35 -12.38
C ARG A 425 23.70 24.36 -12.49
N ALA A 426 23.10 24.51 -13.68
CA ALA A 426 22.00 25.43 -13.92
C ALA A 426 20.66 24.89 -13.40
N TRP A 427 20.52 23.57 -13.30
CA TRP A 427 19.29 22.92 -12.84
C TRP A 427 18.97 23.24 -11.39
N ASP A 428 17.68 23.47 -11.11
CA ASP A 428 17.10 23.83 -9.82
C ASP A 428 16.72 22.63 -8.94
N ASN A 429 17.08 21.42 -9.36
CA ASN A 429 16.79 20.14 -8.71
C ASN A 429 15.31 19.72 -8.77
N ARG A 430 14.50 20.34 -9.64
CA ARG A 430 13.08 19.96 -9.81
C ARG A 430 12.87 19.05 -10.99
N ALA A 431 12.00 18.07 -10.83
CA ALA A 431 11.50 17.21 -11.90
C ALA A 431 10.25 17.78 -12.58
N SER A 432 10.33 19.05 -12.95
CA SER A 432 9.28 19.77 -13.67
C SER A 432 9.30 19.41 -15.16
N LEU A 433 8.21 19.66 -15.88
CA LEU A 433 8.07 19.30 -17.31
C LEU A 433 9.21 19.85 -18.18
N GLU A 434 9.64 21.10 -17.94
CA GLU A 434 10.68 21.76 -18.72
C GLU A 434 12.11 21.46 -18.22
N SER A 435 12.24 20.65 -17.16
CA SER A 435 13.55 20.36 -16.57
C SER A 435 14.41 19.54 -17.53
N VAL A 436 15.55 20.12 -17.91
CA VAL A 436 16.58 19.45 -18.72
C VAL A 436 17.67 18.77 -17.88
N GLY A 437 17.67 18.98 -16.56
CA GLY A 437 18.64 18.36 -15.64
C GLY A 437 18.17 17.01 -15.08
N THR A 438 16.86 16.81 -14.98
CA THR A 438 16.24 15.65 -14.32
C THR A 438 16.63 14.33 -14.95
N LEU A 439 16.48 14.19 -16.27
CA LEU A 439 16.79 12.94 -16.97
C LEU A 439 18.27 12.59 -16.85
N LEU A 440 19.15 13.56 -17.11
CA LEU A 440 20.60 13.40 -16.99
C LEU A 440 21.01 12.97 -15.57
N PHE A 441 20.45 13.62 -14.55
CA PHE A 441 20.73 13.29 -13.15
C PHE A 441 20.22 11.90 -12.78
N SER A 442 19.01 11.54 -13.18
CA SER A 442 18.41 10.23 -12.92
C SER A 442 19.21 9.08 -13.52
N ILE A 443 19.61 9.20 -14.80
CA ILE A 443 20.49 8.22 -15.46
C ILE A 443 21.84 8.13 -14.75
N TRP A 444 22.42 9.28 -14.39
CA TRP A 444 23.64 9.32 -13.60
C TRP A 444 23.48 8.59 -12.26
N LYS A 445 22.37 8.84 -11.55
CA LYS A 445 22.11 8.31 -10.22
C LYS A 445 22.01 6.78 -10.23
N VAL A 446 21.24 6.20 -11.17
CA VAL A 446 21.14 4.74 -11.31
C VAL A 446 22.49 4.10 -11.58
N ARG A 447 23.29 4.71 -12.47
CA ARG A 447 24.63 4.19 -12.81
C ARG A 447 25.58 4.31 -11.64
N PHE A 448 25.57 5.46 -10.97
CA PHE A 448 26.36 5.71 -9.76
C PHE A 448 26.02 4.69 -8.68
N ASP A 449 24.75 4.50 -8.34
CA ASP A 449 24.33 3.54 -7.32
C ASP A 449 24.74 2.11 -7.68
N SER A 450 24.52 1.71 -8.93
CA SER A 450 24.86 0.36 -9.42
C SER A 450 26.36 0.08 -9.33
N SER A 451 27.20 1.04 -9.78
CA SER A 451 28.65 0.91 -9.70
C SER A 451 29.16 1.02 -8.26
N PHE A 452 28.61 1.94 -7.46
CA PHE A 452 29.03 2.19 -6.09
C PHE A 452 28.63 1.06 -5.13
N ALA A 453 27.53 0.35 -5.41
CA ALA A 453 27.12 -0.83 -4.66
C ALA A 453 28.22 -1.91 -4.60
N GLN A 454 29.00 -2.03 -5.68
CA GLN A 454 30.08 -3.02 -5.83
C GLN A 454 31.42 -2.58 -5.21
N VAL A 455 31.52 -1.34 -4.71
CA VAL A 455 32.76 -0.81 -4.15
C VAL A 455 32.98 -1.33 -2.71
N PRO A 456 34.11 -2.00 -2.40
CA PRO A 456 34.41 -2.45 -1.04
C PRO A 456 34.74 -1.29 -0.08
N GLN A 457 35.42 -0.25 -0.59
CA GLN A 457 35.94 0.88 0.19
C GLN A 457 35.02 2.11 0.11
N LYS A 458 33.74 1.95 0.48
CA LYS A 458 32.71 3.01 0.31
C LYS A 458 33.01 4.33 1.05
N ARG A 459 33.91 4.31 2.04
CA ARG A 459 34.31 5.51 2.81
C ARG A 459 35.42 6.32 2.13
N ASP A 460 36.09 5.78 1.12
CA ASP A 460 37.13 6.51 0.40
C ASP A 460 36.50 7.52 -0.57
N ILE A 461 36.72 8.80 -0.29
CA ILE A 461 36.18 9.91 -1.10
C ILE A 461 36.77 9.92 -2.53
N PHE A 462 38.02 9.51 -2.72
CA PHE A 462 38.64 9.45 -4.05
C PHE A 462 38.00 8.37 -4.90
N VAL A 463 37.72 7.20 -4.30
CA VAL A 463 37.00 6.13 -4.98
C VAL A 463 35.58 6.59 -5.32
N ARG A 464 34.87 7.22 -4.38
CA ARG A 464 33.51 7.74 -4.59
C ARG A 464 33.47 8.79 -5.72
N GLU A 465 34.41 9.72 -5.75
CA GLU A 465 34.52 10.73 -6.82
C GLU A 465 34.84 10.11 -8.18
N LYS A 466 35.75 9.13 -8.24
CA LYS A 466 36.06 8.41 -9.48
C LYS A 466 34.81 7.73 -10.06
N VAL A 467 34.08 6.99 -9.23
CA VAL A 467 32.84 6.32 -9.64
C VAL A 467 31.77 7.33 -10.07
N ALA A 468 31.68 8.48 -9.39
CA ALA A 468 30.76 9.56 -9.77
C ALA A 468 31.07 10.12 -11.16
N LEU A 469 32.35 10.33 -11.49
CA LEU A 469 32.74 10.79 -12.82
C LEU A 469 32.49 9.73 -13.89
N GLU A 470 32.85 8.47 -13.64
CA GLU A 470 32.62 7.37 -14.57
C GLU A 470 31.13 7.20 -14.88
N ALA A 471 30.27 7.28 -13.84
CA ALA A 471 28.83 7.28 -14.00
C ALA A 471 28.34 8.47 -14.85
N LEU A 472 28.96 9.66 -14.74
CA LEU A 472 28.62 10.84 -15.56
C LEU A 472 29.00 10.64 -17.02
N GLN A 473 30.18 10.10 -17.29
CA GLN A 473 30.59 9.76 -18.66
C GLN A 473 29.64 8.73 -19.29
N GLN A 474 29.23 7.71 -18.53
CA GLN A 474 28.24 6.73 -19.00
C GLN A 474 26.86 7.34 -19.20
N ALA A 475 26.43 8.26 -18.34
CA ALA A 475 25.16 8.97 -18.49
C ALA A 475 25.16 9.83 -19.75
N VAL A 476 26.25 10.57 -20.01
CA VAL A 476 26.45 11.34 -21.24
C VAL A 476 26.40 10.45 -22.48
N ALA A 477 27.14 9.34 -22.47
CA ALA A 477 27.15 8.40 -23.59
C ALA A 477 25.75 7.83 -23.87
N TYR A 478 25.00 7.47 -22.82
CA TYR A 478 23.62 7.01 -22.96
C TYR A 478 22.71 8.11 -23.51
N MET A 479 22.79 9.34 -22.96
CA MET A 479 21.99 10.46 -23.41
C MET A 479 22.21 10.78 -24.91
N THR A 480 23.47 10.82 -25.34
CA THR A 480 23.83 11.04 -26.75
C THR A 480 23.36 9.88 -27.63
N ALA A 481 23.51 8.62 -27.20
CA ALA A 481 23.11 7.45 -27.99
C ALA A 481 21.59 7.30 -28.12
N THR A 482 20.83 7.59 -27.07
CA THR A 482 19.37 7.39 -27.03
C THR A 482 18.62 8.60 -27.55
N TYR A 483 19.01 9.81 -27.17
CA TYR A 483 18.25 11.04 -27.48
C TYR A 483 18.96 11.98 -28.46
N GLY A 484 20.23 11.72 -28.79
CA GLY A 484 21.04 12.59 -29.65
C GLY A 484 21.42 13.93 -29.02
N ARG A 485 21.06 14.17 -27.75
CA ARG A 485 21.28 15.42 -27.02
C ARG A 485 21.26 15.21 -25.50
N LEU A 486 21.84 16.15 -24.75
CA LEU A 486 21.92 16.09 -23.28
C LEU A 486 20.83 16.87 -22.55
N ASP A 487 20.20 17.83 -23.22
CA ASP A 487 19.23 18.78 -22.67
C ASP A 487 17.80 18.41 -23.07
N VAL A 488 17.41 17.17 -22.79
CA VAL A 488 16.06 16.64 -23.04
C VAL A 488 15.12 17.11 -21.92
N PRO A 489 14.05 17.87 -22.22
CA PRO A 489 13.06 18.25 -21.22
C PRO A 489 12.33 17.01 -20.68
N TRP A 490 12.14 16.94 -19.37
CA TRP A 490 11.54 15.79 -18.69
C TRP A 490 10.17 15.41 -19.24
N GLY A 491 9.30 16.40 -19.50
CA GLY A 491 7.96 16.19 -20.04
C GLY A 491 7.91 15.66 -21.47
N GLN A 492 9.04 15.65 -22.20
CA GLN A 492 9.09 15.00 -23.53
C GLN A 492 9.22 13.48 -23.44
N VAL A 493 9.73 12.98 -22.32
CA VAL A 493 10.03 11.56 -22.15
C VAL A 493 9.24 10.92 -21.02
N HIS A 494 8.65 11.69 -20.11
CA HIS A 494 7.92 11.18 -18.95
C HIS A 494 6.43 11.50 -19.03
N TYR A 495 5.60 10.46 -19.15
CA TYR A 495 4.17 10.66 -19.39
C TYR A 495 3.29 9.54 -18.81
N LEU A 496 2.05 9.92 -18.50
CA LEU A 496 0.93 9.00 -18.31
C LEU A 496 0.21 8.82 -19.66
N LYS A 497 -0.21 7.59 -19.96
CA LYS A 497 -1.08 7.30 -21.11
C LYS A 497 -2.41 6.73 -20.62
N ARG A 498 -3.51 7.32 -21.07
CA ARG A 498 -4.88 6.80 -20.88
C ARG A 498 -5.59 6.83 -22.22
N GLY A 499 -6.05 5.67 -22.69
CA GLY A 499 -6.55 5.50 -24.05
C GLY A 499 -5.53 5.99 -25.09
N ASP A 500 -5.99 6.86 -26.00
CA ASP A 500 -5.15 7.48 -27.03
C ASP A 500 -4.47 8.78 -26.58
N ARG A 501 -4.75 9.27 -25.36
CA ARG A 501 -4.20 10.52 -24.84
C ARG A 501 -2.92 10.30 -24.06
N ILE A 502 -1.99 11.24 -24.24
CA ILE A 502 -0.69 11.29 -23.57
C ILE A 502 -0.66 12.56 -22.71
N PHE A 503 -0.29 12.39 -21.45
CA PHE A 503 -0.20 13.46 -20.46
C PHE A 503 1.25 13.53 -19.97
N PRO A 504 2.04 14.53 -20.40
CA PRO A 504 3.36 14.80 -19.82
C PRO A 504 3.25 15.03 -18.31
N MET A 505 4.16 14.49 -17.51
CA MET A 505 4.04 14.56 -16.05
C MET A 505 5.32 15.05 -15.39
N SER A 506 5.19 15.94 -14.40
CA SER A 506 6.25 16.17 -13.43
C SER A 506 6.33 15.00 -12.45
N GLY A 507 7.34 15.00 -11.59
CA GLY A 507 7.48 14.03 -10.50
C GLY A 507 8.75 13.20 -10.59
N ALA A 508 8.97 12.38 -9.57
CA ALA A 508 10.22 11.69 -9.30
C ALA A 508 10.67 10.82 -10.49
N PRO A 509 11.84 11.09 -11.08
CA PRO A 509 12.38 10.19 -12.07
C PRO A 509 12.90 8.91 -11.40
N PHE A 510 13.16 7.87 -12.18
CA PHE A 510 13.70 6.62 -11.66
C PHE A 510 15.06 6.82 -10.97
N GLY A 511 15.36 5.99 -9.95
CA GLY A 511 16.63 6.06 -9.20
C GLY A 511 16.71 7.17 -8.14
N THR A 512 15.68 8.00 -8.01
CA THR A 512 15.54 9.04 -6.99
C THR A 512 14.09 9.10 -6.51
N GLU A 513 13.80 9.99 -5.56
CA GLU A 513 12.52 10.10 -4.88
C GLU A 513 12.14 11.57 -4.71
N ALA A 514 10.85 11.87 -4.87
CA ALA A 514 10.25 13.19 -4.62
C ALA A 514 8.91 13.00 -3.91
N LEU A 515 8.29 14.09 -3.43
CA LEU A 515 6.94 13.96 -2.87
C LEU A 515 5.94 13.60 -3.96
N HIS A 516 6.02 14.24 -5.13
CA HIS A 516 5.30 13.81 -6.32
C HIS A 516 5.97 12.56 -6.91
N GLN A 517 5.66 11.39 -6.37
CA GLN A 517 6.30 10.13 -6.76
C GLN A 517 5.64 9.53 -8.01
N THR A 518 6.46 9.00 -8.91
CA THR A 518 6.01 8.25 -10.09
C THR A 518 6.72 6.90 -10.18
N LEU A 519 6.00 5.88 -10.63
CA LEU A 519 6.53 4.56 -10.96
C LEU A 519 6.52 4.44 -12.49
N THR A 520 7.72 4.38 -13.07
CA THR A 520 7.90 4.47 -14.51
C THR A 520 8.51 3.19 -15.08
N ARG A 521 7.96 2.73 -16.20
CA ARG A 521 8.61 1.74 -17.07
C ARG A 521 9.32 2.46 -18.21
N ILE A 522 10.61 2.19 -18.37
CA ILE A 522 11.42 2.72 -19.48
C ILE A 522 11.12 1.88 -20.73
N GLU A 523 10.70 2.55 -21.80
CA GLU A 523 10.43 1.97 -23.11
C GLU A 523 11.71 1.83 -23.95
N ALA A 524 11.64 1.05 -25.02
CA ALA A 524 12.80 0.77 -25.88
C ALA A 524 13.39 2.01 -26.57
N ASP A 525 12.58 3.06 -26.77
CA ASP A 525 12.98 4.33 -27.36
C ASP A 525 13.50 5.36 -26.34
N GLY A 526 13.57 4.97 -25.05
CA GLY A 526 14.01 5.83 -23.96
C GLY A 526 12.90 6.67 -23.34
N THR A 527 11.68 6.63 -23.86
CA THR A 527 10.54 7.25 -23.17
C THR A 527 10.14 6.44 -21.92
N MET A 528 9.33 7.03 -21.05
CA MET A 528 8.99 6.53 -19.73
C MET A 528 7.49 6.63 -19.50
N LEU A 529 6.84 5.47 -19.51
CA LEU A 529 5.43 5.34 -19.19
C LEU A 529 5.22 5.25 -17.68
N ILE A 530 4.35 6.09 -17.14
CA ILE A 530 3.92 6.03 -15.74
C ILE A 530 2.85 4.95 -15.57
N GLU A 531 3.14 3.98 -14.71
CA GLU A 531 2.27 2.85 -14.38
C GLU A 531 1.83 2.85 -12.91
N GLY A 532 2.31 3.82 -12.13
CA GLY A 532 1.99 3.99 -10.72
C GLY A 532 2.64 5.24 -10.14
N GLY A 533 2.62 5.37 -8.81
CA GLY A 533 3.05 6.57 -8.10
C GLY A 533 1.85 7.20 -7.41
N SER A 534 1.83 8.52 -7.23
CA SER A 534 0.68 9.25 -6.65
C SER A 534 -0.62 8.86 -7.36
N ALA A 535 -1.39 7.96 -6.73
CA ALA A 535 -2.61 7.37 -7.30
C ALA A 535 -3.83 8.14 -6.81
N PHE A 536 -3.88 8.42 -5.51
CA PHE A 536 -4.92 9.24 -4.89
C PHE A 536 -4.30 10.24 -3.93
N GLY A 537 -4.44 11.52 -4.26
CA GLY A 537 -4.05 12.63 -3.39
C GLY A 537 -5.29 13.30 -2.81
N MET A 538 -5.27 13.63 -1.52
CA MET A 538 -6.33 14.39 -0.87
C MET A 538 -5.78 15.36 0.17
N VAL A 539 -6.35 16.57 0.23
CA VAL A 539 -6.15 17.53 1.32
C VAL A 539 -7.47 17.74 2.04
N VAL A 540 -7.46 17.69 3.36
CA VAL A 540 -8.65 17.88 4.21
C VAL A 540 -8.40 19.00 5.20
N SER A 541 -9.25 20.01 5.19
CA SER A 541 -9.31 21.04 6.22
C SER A 541 -10.41 20.68 7.23
N LEU A 542 -10.03 20.48 8.48
CA LEU A 542 -10.93 20.10 9.58
C LEU A 542 -11.59 21.32 10.25
N VAL A 543 -11.79 22.39 9.49
CA VAL A 543 -12.74 23.45 9.85
C VAL A 543 -14.16 22.87 9.88
N ARG A 544 -15.14 23.64 10.39
CA ARG A 544 -16.55 23.25 10.35
C ARG A 544 -17.35 24.17 9.43
N PRO A 545 -18.05 23.63 8.40
CA PRO A 545 -18.05 22.22 7.97
C PRO A 545 -16.70 21.80 7.37
N VAL A 546 -16.38 20.50 7.46
CA VAL A 546 -15.15 19.92 6.89
C VAL A 546 -15.11 20.15 5.38
N GLN A 547 -13.92 20.46 4.86
CA GLN A 547 -13.69 20.69 3.42
C GLN A 547 -12.55 19.81 2.94
N SER A 548 -12.65 19.27 1.74
CA SER A 548 -11.55 18.52 1.13
C SER A 548 -11.42 18.72 -0.36
N TRP A 549 -10.25 18.36 -0.87
CA TRP A 549 -9.87 18.42 -2.28
C TRP A 549 -9.13 17.14 -2.65
N SER A 550 -9.45 16.55 -3.80
CA SER A 550 -8.90 15.27 -4.24
C SER A 550 -8.39 15.30 -5.68
N ALA A 551 -7.56 14.32 -6.01
CA ALA A 551 -7.17 13.98 -7.37
C ALA A 551 -6.87 12.48 -7.46
N LEU A 552 -7.54 11.79 -8.38
CA LEU A 552 -7.35 10.38 -8.72
C LEU A 552 -6.64 10.31 -10.09
N ALA A 553 -5.41 9.80 -10.12
CA ALA A 553 -4.48 10.02 -11.25
C ALA A 553 -5.00 9.57 -12.62
N TYR A 554 -5.93 8.62 -12.65
CA TYR A 554 -6.43 7.98 -13.86
C TYR A 554 -7.96 8.09 -14.00
N GLY A 555 -8.66 8.89 -13.20
CA GLY A 555 -10.13 8.92 -13.24
C GLY A 555 -10.80 7.79 -12.44
N ASN A 556 -12.13 7.84 -12.33
CA ASN A 556 -12.92 6.95 -11.44
C ASN A 556 -13.55 5.75 -12.16
N SER A 557 -13.32 5.57 -13.46
CA SER A 557 -13.83 4.46 -14.26
C SER A 557 -12.73 3.84 -15.12
N GLU A 558 -12.80 2.52 -15.33
CA GLU A 558 -11.94 1.80 -16.30
C GLU A 558 -12.63 1.53 -17.64
N ASP A 559 -13.90 1.92 -17.79
CA ASP A 559 -14.59 1.87 -19.09
C ASP A 559 -14.07 3.01 -19.99
N PRO A 560 -13.39 2.73 -21.11
CA PRO A 560 -12.84 3.75 -22.01
C PRO A 560 -13.89 4.72 -22.58
N GLU A 561 -15.16 4.31 -22.62
CA GLU A 561 -16.27 5.15 -23.09
C GLU A 561 -16.86 6.04 -21.99
N SER A 562 -16.43 5.85 -20.74
CA SER A 562 -16.90 6.66 -19.61
C SER A 562 -16.31 8.07 -19.65
N PRO A 563 -17.11 9.12 -19.38
CA PRO A 563 -16.56 10.47 -19.22
C PRO A 563 -15.62 10.58 -18.01
N HIS A 564 -15.59 9.59 -17.12
CA HIS A 564 -14.73 9.53 -15.94
C HIS A 564 -13.52 8.60 -16.11
N TYR A 565 -13.19 8.21 -17.35
CA TYR A 565 -12.06 7.35 -17.67
C TYR A 565 -10.70 8.06 -17.58
N ASP A 566 -10.64 9.36 -17.89
CA ASP A 566 -9.39 10.12 -17.90
C ASP A 566 -9.56 11.59 -17.50
N ASP A 567 -10.76 12.00 -17.05
CA ASP A 567 -11.08 13.39 -16.66
C ASP A 567 -10.17 13.92 -15.55
N GLN A 568 -9.73 13.05 -14.64
CA GLN A 568 -8.79 13.42 -13.57
C GLN A 568 -7.32 13.26 -13.94
N ALA A 569 -6.97 12.58 -15.05
CA ALA A 569 -5.60 12.56 -15.56
C ALA A 569 -5.13 13.97 -15.96
N ASP A 570 -6.06 14.81 -16.41
CA ASP A 570 -5.84 16.23 -16.66
C ASP A 570 -5.52 17.04 -15.39
N LEU A 571 -6.12 16.69 -14.24
CA LEU A 571 -5.82 17.33 -12.96
C LEU A 571 -4.40 16.97 -12.51
N GLN A 572 -4.05 15.69 -12.68
CA GLN A 572 -2.73 15.14 -12.39
C GLN A 572 -1.67 15.83 -13.26
N HIS A 573 -1.88 15.93 -14.57
CA HIS A 573 -1.03 16.67 -15.51
C HIS A 573 -0.78 18.12 -15.08
N ARG A 574 -1.81 18.80 -14.59
CA ARG A 574 -1.75 20.20 -14.16
C ARG A 574 -1.31 20.40 -12.71
N ASN A 575 -1.02 19.32 -11.97
CA ASN A 575 -0.73 19.37 -10.54
C ASN A 575 -1.83 20.09 -9.72
N THR A 576 -3.09 19.83 -10.06
CA THR A 576 -4.27 20.46 -9.43
C THR A 576 -5.15 19.44 -8.73
N PHE A 577 -6.02 19.93 -7.85
CA PHE A 577 -6.99 19.12 -7.12
C PHE A 577 -8.39 19.71 -7.32
N LYS A 578 -9.40 18.84 -7.43
CA LYS A 578 -10.80 19.27 -7.43
C LYS A 578 -11.32 19.36 -6.00
N LYS A 579 -12.20 20.30 -5.72
CA LYS A 579 -12.96 20.29 -4.46
C LYS A 579 -13.86 19.06 -4.44
N THR A 580 -13.89 18.34 -3.33
CA THR A 580 -14.79 17.19 -3.17
C THR A 580 -16.22 17.66 -2.90
N ILE A 581 -17.17 16.76 -3.12
CA ILE A 581 -18.60 17.00 -2.93
C ILE A 581 -19.00 16.29 -1.64
N PHE A 582 -18.93 16.99 -0.51
CA PHE A 582 -19.15 16.36 0.79
C PHE A 582 -20.43 16.83 1.48
N THR A 583 -20.73 18.12 1.44
CA THR A 583 -21.96 18.63 2.07
C THR A 583 -23.16 18.48 1.13
N THR A 584 -24.37 18.46 1.70
CA THR A 584 -25.61 18.51 0.89
C THR A 584 -25.65 19.74 -0.04
N GLY A 585 -25.09 20.87 0.41
CA GLY A 585 -24.97 22.07 -0.40
C GLY A 585 -24.02 21.88 -1.58
N ASP A 586 -22.89 21.19 -1.39
CA ASP A 586 -21.99 20.84 -2.49
C ASP A 586 -22.74 19.94 -3.51
N LEU A 587 -23.43 18.89 -3.03
CA LEU A 587 -24.14 17.92 -3.87
C LEU A 587 -25.21 18.57 -4.75
N GLN A 588 -26.04 19.46 -4.18
CA GLN A 588 -27.09 20.15 -4.92
C GLN A 588 -26.56 21.02 -6.08
N SER A 589 -25.31 21.48 -5.99
CA SER A 589 -24.71 22.36 -7.00
C SER A 589 -24.14 21.64 -8.23
N VAL A 590 -23.99 20.31 -8.16
CA VAL A 590 -23.23 19.52 -9.15
C VAL A 590 -23.91 18.20 -9.57
N LEU A 591 -25.09 17.87 -9.03
CA LEU A 591 -25.80 16.64 -9.38
C LEU A 591 -26.13 16.62 -10.89
N THR A 592 -25.41 15.80 -11.65
CA THR A 592 -25.63 15.62 -13.10
C THR A 592 -26.58 14.46 -13.39
N ASP A 593 -26.47 13.37 -12.62
CA ASP A 593 -27.21 12.13 -12.84
C ASP A 593 -27.73 11.57 -11.52
N LEU A 594 -28.99 11.12 -11.52
CA LEU A 594 -29.62 10.47 -10.38
C LEU A 594 -30.14 9.10 -10.79
N THR A 595 -29.42 8.06 -10.37
CA THR A 595 -29.88 6.68 -10.52
C THR A 595 -30.48 6.22 -9.20
N THR A 596 -31.77 5.87 -9.22
CA THR A 596 -32.42 5.22 -8.08
C THR A 596 -32.40 3.72 -8.31
N VAL A 597 -31.68 3.00 -7.45
CA VAL A 597 -31.67 1.53 -7.45
C VAL A 597 -32.62 1.08 -6.33
N PRO A 598 -33.79 0.49 -6.64
CA PRO A 598 -34.66 -0.05 -5.61
C PRO A 598 -33.94 -1.23 -4.94
N TYR A 599 -33.59 -1.07 -3.66
CA TYR A 599 -33.09 -2.15 -2.83
C TYR A 599 -34.20 -2.57 -1.87
N ASP A 600 -34.73 -3.77 -2.07
CA ASP A 600 -35.61 -4.44 -1.12
C ASP A 600 -34.77 -5.44 -0.31
N PRO A 601 -34.45 -5.14 0.97
CA PRO A 601 -33.64 -6.01 1.81
C PRO A 601 -34.29 -7.40 2.00
N GLU A 602 -35.63 -7.46 2.08
CA GLU A 602 -36.36 -8.71 2.29
C GLU A 602 -36.33 -9.58 1.04
N GLU A 603 -36.47 -8.99 -0.16
CA GLU A 603 -36.38 -9.75 -1.41
C GLU A 603 -34.94 -10.24 -1.66
N ALA A 604 -33.91 -9.47 -1.29
CA ALA A 604 -32.50 -9.89 -1.41
C ALA A 604 -32.17 -11.08 -0.49
N GLU A 605 -32.68 -11.08 0.74
CA GLU A 605 -32.58 -12.21 1.67
C GLU A 605 -33.36 -13.42 1.16
N HIS A 606 -34.60 -13.22 0.68
CA HIS A 606 -35.40 -14.27 0.05
C HIS A 606 -34.72 -14.87 -1.19
N GLN A 607 -34.09 -14.07 -2.04
CA GLN A 607 -33.32 -14.55 -3.18
C GLN A 607 -32.09 -15.36 -2.76
N SER A 608 -31.40 -14.93 -1.71
CA SER A 608 -30.25 -15.67 -1.14
C SER A 608 -30.68 -17.03 -0.59
N LEU A 609 -31.82 -17.07 0.12
CA LEU A 609 -32.42 -18.32 0.62
C LEU A 609 -32.90 -19.22 -0.53
N ARG A 610 -33.53 -18.66 -1.57
CA ARG A 610 -33.93 -19.40 -2.79
C ARG A 610 -32.73 -19.99 -3.52
N ALA A 611 -31.63 -19.25 -3.65
CA ALA A 611 -30.40 -19.73 -4.26
C ALA A 611 -29.75 -20.85 -3.44
N LEU A 612 -29.76 -20.73 -2.11
CA LEU A 612 -29.29 -21.78 -1.19
C LEU A 612 -30.14 -23.05 -1.33
N TRP A 613 -31.48 -22.90 -1.39
CA TRP A 613 -32.44 -23.98 -1.57
C TRP A 613 -32.27 -24.67 -2.92
N HIS A 614 -32.15 -23.91 -4.02
CA HIS A 614 -31.91 -24.46 -5.35
C HIS A 614 -30.58 -25.22 -5.43
N LYS A 615 -29.53 -24.72 -4.75
CA LYS A 615 -28.24 -25.40 -4.67
C LYS A 615 -28.36 -26.71 -3.88
N GLN A 616 -29.08 -26.72 -2.75
CA GLN A 616 -29.36 -27.94 -1.97
C GLN A 616 -30.13 -28.98 -2.79
N LEU A 617 -31.13 -28.55 -3.58
CA LEU A 617 -31.87 -29.41 -4.51
C LEU A 617 -30.98 -29.99 -5.61
N GLN A 618 -30.05 -29.21 -6.15
CA GLN A 618 -29.11 -29.66 -7.18
C GLN A 618 -28.00 -30.58 -6.64
N THR A 619 -27.60 -30.41 -5.38
CA THR A 619 -26.53 -31.23 -4.76
C THR A 619 -27.05 -32.47 -4.02
N GLY A 620 -28.37 -32.66 -3.91
CA GLY A 620 -28.97 -33.83 -3.26
C GLY A 620 -28.70 -33.95 -1.75
N ALA A 621 -28.27 -32.86 -1.10
CA ALA A 621 -28.00 -32.85 0.33
C ALA A 621 -29.29 -32.58 1.09
N VAL A 622 -29.96 -33.64 1.53
CA VAL A 622 -31.15 -33.57 2.40
C VAL A 622 -30.69 -33.22 3.81
N ALA A 623 -31.30 -32.19 4.42
CA ALA A 623 -31.12 -31.89 5.84
C ALA A 623 -31.65 -33.05 6.71
N PRO A 624 -31.09 -33.34 7.90
CA PRO A 624 -31.60 -34.40 8.76
C PRO A 624 -33.04 -34.08 9.17
N ASP A 625 -33.95 -35.02 8.90
CA ASP A 625 -35.36 -34.93 9.24
C ASP A 625 -35.51 -34.84 10.78
N SER A 626 -36.02 -33.72 11.27
CA SER A 626 -36.38 -33.55 12.68
C SER A 626 -37.79 -34.07 12.92
N THR A 627 -37.98 -35.38 12.82
CA THR A 627 -39.19 -36.06 13.34
C THR A 627 -38.82 -37.46 13.84
N ASP A 628 -38.38 -37.52 15.09
CA ASP A 628 -38.46 -38.75 15.88
C ASP A 628 -39.58 -38.54 16.92
N THR A 629 -40.83 -38.68 16.48
CA THR A 629 -41.95 -38.97 17.35
C THR A 629 -42.12 -40.48 17.37
N GLY A 630 -41.50 -41.13 18.35
CA GLY A 630 -41.68 -42.56 18.59
C GLY A 630 -43.14 -42.91 18.91
N PRO A 631 -43.61 -44.12 18.53
CA PRO A 631 -44.95 -44.56 18.88
C PRO A 631 -44.98 -45.12 20.31
N GLU A 632 -45.77 -44.51 21.19
CA GLU A 632 -46.27 -45.18 22.39
C GLU A 632 -47.34 -46.21 21.99
N SER A 633 -47.01 -47.49 22.12
CA SER A 633 -47.99 -48.58 22.19
C SER A 633 -48.15 -49.02 23.64
N SER A 634 -49.27 -48.57 24.23
CA SER A 634 -50.13 -49.22 25.22
C SER A 634 -49.66 -50.48 25.98
N ARG A 635 -49.83 -50.36 27.32
CA ARG A 635 -50.35 -51.35 28.30
C ARG A 635 -49.44 -52.50 28.73
N ASP A 636 -49.01 -52.47 29.99
CA ASP A 636 -49.64 -53.24 31.07
C ASP A 636 -49.23 -52.69 32.45
N ASP A 637 -50.17 -52.83 33.40
CA ASP A 637 -50.22 -52.45 34.84
C ASP A 637 -50.59 -51.02 35.26
#